data_AF-A0A3D6DQU9-F1
#
_entry.id   AF-A0A3D6DQU9-F1
#
_cell.length_a   1.000
_cell.length_b   1.000
_cell.length_c   1.000
_cell.angle_alpha   90.00
_cell.angle_beta   90.00
_cell.angle_gamma   90.00
#
_symmetry.space_group_name_H-M   'P 1'
#
loop_
_entity.id
_entity.type
_entity.pdbx_description
1 polymer ?
#
loop_
_entity_poly.entity_id
_entity_poly.type
_entity_poly.pdbx_seq_one_letter_code
_entity_poly.pdbx_strand_id
1 'polypeptide(L)' 'IFTGAPIPDGADAVVMQELCQMLSDEVVIDHLPQTGDHIRRAGSDIAAGSEILGAGQRLRPQDSALAASVGIARLPVFL' A
#
# COMPACT_ATOMS: atom_id res chain seq x y z
N ILE A 1 -10.42 1.54 11.49
CA ILE A 1 -10.07 0.44 10.54
C ILE A 1 -8.70 -0.11 10.91
N PHE A 2 -8.33 -1.33 10.50
CA PHE A 2 -6.98 -1.87 10.69
C PHE A 2 -6.10 -1.64 9.46
N THR A 3 -4.79 -1.73 9.63
CA THR A 3 -3.81 -1.61 8.54
C THR A 3 -4.12 -2.59 7.41
N GLY A 4 -4.11 -2.09 6.18
CA GLY A 4 -4.41 -2.86 4.96
C GLY A 4 -5.90 -2.91 4.61
N ALA A 5 -6.79 -2.40 5.46
CA ALA A 5 -8.20 -2.27 5.10
C ALA A 5 -8.42 -1.18 4.02
N PRO A 6 -9.42 -1.35 3.14
CA PRO A 6 -9.88 -0.29 2.25
C PRO A 6 -10.31 0.97 3.04
N ILE A 7 -10.08 2.13 2.45
CA ILE A 7 -10.57 3.40 3.00
C ILE A 7 -12.08 3.48 2.79
N PRO A 8 -12.88 3.78 3.83
CA PRO A 8 -14.33 3.99 3.69
C PRO A 8 -14.66 5.13 2.72
N ASP A 9 -15.80 5.04 2.06
CA ASP A 9 -16.28 6.10 1.17
C ASP A 9 -16.39 7.44 1.92
N GLY A 10 -15.80 8.48 1.33
CA GLY A 10 -15.80 9.83 1.89
C GLY A 10 -14.70 10.12 2.92
N ALA A 11 -13.98 9.11 3.42
CA ALA A 11 -12.84 9.33 4.30
C ALA A 11 -11.59 9.76 3.51
N ASP A 12 -10.87 10.77 4.01
CA ASP A 12 -9.70 11.35 3.35
C ASP A 12 -8.44 11.36 4.21
N ALA A 13 -8.51 10.89 5.47
CA ALA A 13 -7.39 10.64 6.36
C ALA A 13 -7.69 9.46 7.32
N VAL A 14 -6.64 8.87 7.89
CA VAL A 14 -6.75 7.86 8.96
C VAL A 14 -5.88 8.31 10.14
N VAL A 15 -6.45 8.41 11.33
CA VAL A 15 -5.67 8.74 12.55
C VAL A 15 -5.30 7.46 13.28
N MET A 16 -4.04 7.35 13.68
CA MET A 16 -3.54 6.24 14.50
C MET A 16 -4.27 6.21 15.84
N GLN A 17 -4.70 5.03 16.30
CA GLN A 17 -5.47 4.89 17.54
C GLN A 17 -4.71 5.40 18.76
N GLU A 18 -3.39 5.30 18.75
CA GLU A 18 -2.48 5.79 19.79
C GLU A 18 -2.51 7.32 19.96
N LEU A 19 -3.03 8.05 18.95
CA LEU A 19 -3.20 9.51 18.98
C LEU A 19 -4.65 9.94 19.27
N CYS A 20 -5.51 8.98 19.60
CA CYS A 20 -6.92 9.21 19.87
C CYS A 20 -7.24 8.90 21.33
N GLN A 21 -8.20 9.64 21.89
CA GLN A 21 -8.78 9.33 23.20
C GLN A 21 -10.21 8.83 23.01
N MET A 22 -10.53 7.68 23.60
CA MET A 22 -11.89 7.13 23.56
C MET A 22 -12.68 7.63 24.79
N LEU A 23 -13.81 8.27 24.55
CA LEU A 23 -14.74 8.75 25.57
C LEU A 23 -16.10 8.11 25.32
N SER A 24 -16.34 6.95 25.95
CA SER A 24 -17.57 6.17 25.75
C SER A 24 -17.79 5.84 24.26
N ASP A 25 -18.77 6.48 23.61
CA ASP A 25 -19.14 6.27 22.21
C ASP A 25 -18.51 7.31 21.26
N GLU A 26 -17.66 8.19 21.79
CA GLU A 26 -16.97 9.25 21.05
C GLU A 26 -15.47 9.01 21.01
N VAL A 27 -14.83 9.56 19.97
CA VAL A 27 -13.37 9.56 19.81
C VAL A 27 -12.92 11.01 19.67
N VAL A 28 -12.00 11.42 20.55
CA VAL A 28 -11.36 12.74 20.51
C VAL A 28 -10.02 12.63 19.80
N ILE A 29 -9.78 13.57 18.89
CA ILE A 29 -8.54 13.72 18.15
C ILE A 29 -8.02 15.14 18.44
N ASP A 30 -6.92 15.24 19.18
CA ASP A 30 -6.39 16.52 19.68
C ASP A 30 -5.56 17.31 18.65
N HIS A 31 -5.60 16.88 17.38
CA HIS A 31 -4.95 17.55 16.27
C HIS A 31 -5.83 17.46 15.01
N LEU A 32 -5.62 18.37 14.07
CA LEU A 32 -6.28 18.29 12.77
C LEU A 32 -5.43 17.40 11.84
N PRO A 33 -5.92 16.22 11.40
CA PRO A 33 -5.19 15.42 10.42
C PRO A 33 -5.15 16.12 9.07
N GLN A 34 -4.10 15.86 8.29
CA GLN A 34 -3.98 16.33 6.92
C GLN A 34 -4.63 15.33 5.96
N THR A 35 -5.17 15.86 4.85
CA THR A 35 -5.69 15.03 3.77
C THR A 35 -4.59 14.10 3.26
N GLY A 36 -4.87 12.79 3.26
CA GLY A 36 -3.97 11.73 2.85
C GLY A 36 -3.18 11.08 3.98
N ASP A 37 -3.26 11.58 5.21
CA ASP A 37 -2.56 11.00 6.35
C ASP A 37 -2.91 9.51 6.51
N HIS A 38 -1.86 8.69 6.58
CA HIS A 38 -1.93 7.24 6.71
C HIS A 38 -2.78 6.51 5.64
N ILE A 39 -3.02 7.14 4.48
CA ILE A 39 -3.65 6.49 3.33
C ILE A 39 -2.59 6.07 2.32
N ARG A 40 -2.47 4.76 2.09
CA ARG A 40 -1.68 4.22 0.98
C ARG A 40 -2.54 4.18 -0.29
N ARG A 41 -2.26 5.07 -1.24
CA ARG A 41 -2.99 5.15 -2.51
C ARG A 41 -2.69 3.93 -3.40
N ALA A 42 -3.65 3.56 -4.24
CA ALA A 42 -3.44 2.51 -5.24
C ALA A 42 -2.24 2.86 -6.14
N GLY A 43 -1.38 1.88 -6.39
CA GLY A 43 -0.18 2.08 -7.20
C GLY A 43 0.94 2.90 -6.56
N SER A 44 0.87 3.21 -5.26
CA SER A 44 1.92 4.01 -4.58
C SER A 44 3.29 3.33 -4.50
N ASP A 45 3.35 2.02 -4.75
CA ASP A 45 4.59 1.22 -4.80
C ASP A 45 4.94 0.91 -6.25
N ILE A 46 4.02 0.22 -6.92
CA ILE A 46 4.11 -0.17 -8.32
C ILE A 46 2.79 0.18 -8.97
N ALA A 47 2.82 1.11 -9.92
CA ALA A 47 1.65 1.48 -10.69
C ALA A 47 1.35 0.42 -11.75
N ALA A 48 0.07 0.30 -12.12
CA ALA A 48 -0.32 -0.53 -13.25
C ALA A 48 0.39 -0.03 -14.52
N GLY A 49 1.02 -0.96 -15.26
CA GLY A 49 1.77 -0.65 -16.47
C GLY A 49 3.24 -0.29 -16.25
N SER A 50 3.73 -0.23 -15.01
CA SER A 50 5.17 -0.08 -14.73
C SER A 50 5.97 -1.29 -15.22
N GLU A 51 7.13 -1.05 -15.82
CA GLU A 51 8.12 -2.10 -16.06
C GLU A 51 8.82 -2.44 -14.74
N ILE A 52 8.67 -3.68 -14.27
CA ILE A 52 9.25 -4.14 -12.99
C ILE A 52 10.51 -5.00 -13.16
N LEU A 53 10.73 -5.54 -14.36
CA LEU A 53 11.88 -6.36 -14.74
C LEU A 53 12.20 -6.08 -16.21
N GLY A 54 13.45 -5.72 -16.50
CA GLY A 54 13.88 -5.42 -17.87
C GLY A 54 14.25 -6.68 -18.64
N ALA A 55 13.99 -6.70 -19.95
CA ALA A 55 14.49 -7.77 -20.82
C ALA A 55 16.03 -7.81 -20.82
N GLY A 56 16.60 -9.01 -20.78
CA GLY A 56 18.05 -9.22 -20.69
C GLY A 56 18.59 -9.26 -19.25
N GLN A 57 17.78 -8.92 -18.26
CA GLN A 57 18.18 -8.96 -16.86
C GLN A 57 18.43 -10.40 -16.38
N ARG A 58 19.57 -10.61 -15.73
CA ARG A 58 19.83 -11.86 -15.00
C ARG A 58 19.03 -11.85 -13.69
N LEU A 59 18.11 -12.80 -13.55
CA LEU A 59 17.25 -12.92 -12.37
C LEU A 59 18.04 -13.29 -11.10
N ARG A 60 17.69 -12.59 -10.01
CA ARG A 60 18.15 -12.81 -8.63
C ARG A 60 16.94 -13.17 -7.75
N PRO A 61 17.14 -13.65 -6.50
CA PRO A 61 16.02 -14.03 -5.63
C PRO A 61 14.94 -12.95 -5.44
N GLN A 62 15.34 -11.69 -5.30
CA GLN A 62 14.41 -10.56 -5.16
C GLN A 62 13.59 -10.28 -6.42
N ASP A 63 14.11 -10.61 -7.60
CA ASP A 63 13.44 -10.36 -8.87
C ASP A 63 12.24 -11.33 -9.02
N SER A 64 12.41 -12.59 -8.60
CA SER A 64 11.32 -13.56 -8.51
C SER A 64 10.27 -13.15 -7.46
N ALA A 65 10.72 -12.62 -6.31
CA ALA A 65 9.80 -12.12 -5.28
C ALA A 65 8.97 -10.92 -5.77
N LEU A 66 9.59 -10.02 -6.55
CA LEU A 66 8.93 -8.88 -7.17
C LEU A 66 7.89 -9.32 -8.22
N ALA A 67 8.21 -10.28 -9.08
CA ALA A 67 7.23 -10.82 -10.03
C ALA A 67 6.05 -11.48 -9.30
N ALA A 68 6.32 -12.25 -8.24
CA ALA A 68 5.28 -12.88 -7.43
C ALA A 68 4.40 -11.86 -6.69
N SER A 69 4.97 -10.77 -6.18
CA SER A 69 4.21 -9.75 -5.43
C SER A 69 3.16 -9.03 -6.28
N VAL A 70 3.35 -8.99 -7.61
CA VAL A 70 2.37 -8.47 -8.58
C VAL A 70 1.54 -9.55 -9.26
N GLY A 71 1.60 -10.80 -8.78
CA GLY A 71 0.77 -11.91 -9.28
C GLY A 71 1.29 -12.59 -10.56
N ILE A 72 2.54 -12.38 -10.96
CA ILE A 72 3.13 -13.05 -12.13
C ILE A 72 3.75 -14.39 -11.71
N ALA A 73 3.13 -15.49 -12.11
CA ALA A 73 3.56 -16.84 -11.75
C ALA A 73 4.65 -17.43 -12.65
N ARG A 74 4.84 -16.90 -13.87
CA ARG A 74 5.81 -17.41 -14.86
C ARG A 74 6.45 -16.24 -15.61
N LEU A 75 7.76 -16.32 -15.80
CA LEU A 75 8.53 -15.33 -16.56
C LEU A 75 9.09 -15.99 -17.83
N PRO A 76 8.96 -15.35 -19.00
CA PRO A 76 9.73 -15.76 -20.18
C PRO A 76 11.21 -15.49 -19.92
N VAL A 77 12.07 -16.44 -20.30
CA VAL A 77 13.53 -16.33 -20.20
C VAL A 77 14.16 -16.65 -21.54
N PHE A 78 15.38 -16.15 -21.77
CA PHE A 78 16.16 -16.55 -22.94
C PHE A 78 16.59 -18.01 -22.82
N LEU A 79 16.74 -18.65 -23.98
CA LEU A 79 17.33 -19.99 -24.10
C LEU A 79 18.86 -19.93 -24.02
#